data_AF-A0A3M4VIY0-F1
#
_entry.id   AF-A0A3M4VIY0-F1
#
_cell.length_a   1.000
_cell.length_b   1.000
_cell.length_c   1.000
_cell.angle_alpha   90.00
_cell.angle_beta   90.00
_cell.angle_gamma   90.00
#
_symmetry.space_group_name_H-M   'P 1'
#
loop_
_entity.id
_entity.type
_entity.pdbx_description
1 polymer ?
#
loop_
_entity_poly.entity_id
_entity_poly.type
_entity_poly.pdbx_seq_one_letter_code
_entity_poly.pdbx_strand_id
1 'polypeptide(L)'
;MIMATQYIQNGNFKDDFNYWKGPVGFDPGLERYGLGQSILLPVATNISQSLPDLPGTTLLIEFDALSADAAVEEATFVVSVGGFRADGVIMVSPVTGLATPDWQRFSVNMYFEDDLTSCFLNVSTPRPAVSASSPDIILAMSPVRFGDFSLVESDIG
;
A
#
# COMPACT_ATOMS: atom_id res chain seq x y z
N MET A 1 7.64 -10.97 -26.04
CA MET A 1 7.16 -10.83 -24.65
C MET A 1 7.72 -9.50 -24.17
N ILE A 2 6.90 -8.46 -24.15
CA ILE A 2 7.29 -7.18 -23.55
C ILE A 2 7.19 -7.42 -22.04
N MET A 3 8.28 -7.23 -21.30
CA MET A 3 8.26 -7.30 -19.84
C MET A 3 7.48 -6.08 -19.35
N ALA A 4 6.40 -6.28 -18.59
CA ALA A 4 5.69 -5.16 -17.97
C ALA A 4 6.65 -4.39 -17.05
N THR A 5 6.69 -3.07 -17.17
CA THR A 5 7.53 -2.22 -16.34
C THR A 5 7.04 -2.28 -14.89
N GLN A 6 7.86 -2.79 -13.98
CA GLN A 6 7.58 -2.79 -12.54
C GLN A 6 8.13 -1.52 -11.91
N TYR A 7 7.26 -0.74 -11.27
CA TYR A 7 7.64 0.54 -10.64
C TYR A 7 8.00 0.41 -9.16
N ILE A 8 7.50 -0.61 -8.45
CA ILE A 8 7.81 -0.83 -7.03
C ILE A 8 9.09 -1.66 -6.90
N GLN A 9 10.02 -1.18 -6.09
CA GLN A 9 11.23 -1.91 -5.73
C GLN A 9 11.00 -2.75 -4.48
N ASN A 10 11.43 -4.01 -4.52
CA ASN A 10 11.36 -4.91 -3.36
C ASN A 10 9.95 -4.95 -2.73
N GLY A 11 8.91 -5.07 -3.56
CA GLY A 11 7.52 -5.11 -3.12
C GLY A 11 7.14 -6.39 -2.37
N ASN A 12 7.94 -7.45 -2.51
CA ASN A 12 7.84 -8.68 -1.73
C ASN A 12 8.80 -8.73 -0.54
N PHE A 13 9.46 -7.61 -0.21
CA PHE A 13 10.32 -7.45 0.96
C PHE A 13 11.48 -8.44 1.12
N LYS A 14 11.87 -9.19 0.06
CA LYS A 14 12.96 -10.19 0.10
C LYS A 14 14.33 -9.59 0.46
N ASP A 15 14.51 -8.30 0.18
CA ASP A 15 15.72 -7.52 0.48
C ASP A 15 15.48 -6.64 1.72
N ASP A 16 14.73 -7.16 2.69
CA ASP A 16 14.29 -6.52 3.92
C ASP A 16 13.56 -5.18 3.67
N PHE A 17 13.71 -4.19 4.57
CA PHE A 17 13.05 -2.89 4.50
C PHE A 17 13.89 -1.81 3.78
N ASN A 18 14.97 -2.18 3.08
CA ASN A 18 16.00 -1.25 2.58
C ASN A 18 15.52 -0.24 1.53
N TYR A 19 14.44 -0.55 0.81
CA TYR A 19 13.87 0.29 -0.26
C TYR A 19 12.64 1.08 0.18
N TRP A 20 12.31 0.99 1.47
CA TRP A 20 11.13 1.58 2.05
C TRP A 20 11.53 2.48 3.21
N LYS A 21 10.65 3.41 3.55
CA LYS A 21 10.81 4.35 4.65
C LYS A 21 9.65 4.17 5.60
N GLY A 22 9.93 4.21 6.89
CA GLY A 22 8.94 4.11 7.95
C GLY A 22 9.26 5.10 9.07
N PRO A 23 8.47 5.10 10.16
CA PRO A 23 8.76 5.94 11.31
C PRO A 23 10.10 5.54 11.97
N VAL A 24 10.69 6.47 12.71
CA VAL A 24 11.96 6.23 13.42
C VAL A 24 11.79 5.07 14.41
N GLY A 25 12.68 4.09 14.34
CA GLY A 25 12.63 2.90 15.20
C GLY A 25 11.57 1.87 14.80
N PHE A 26 10.98 2.00 13.60
CA PHE A 26 10.04 1.03 13.07
C PHE A 26 10.67 -0.37 12.92
N ASP A 27 10.02 -1.37 13.52
CA ASP A 27 10.32 -2.78 13.31
C ASP A 27 9.31 -3.35 12.30
N PRO A 28 9.77 -3.79 11.11
CA PRO A 28 8.88 -4.30 10.07
C PRO A 28 8.26 -5.67 10.39
N GLY A 29 8.71 -6.39 11.43
CA GLY A 29 8.11 -7.68 11.81
C GLY A 29 8.07 -8.70 10.65
N LEU A 30 9.17 -8.77 9.88
CA LEU A 30 9.24 -9.52 8.63
C LEU A 30 9.04 -11.02 8.86
N GLU A 31 8.13 -11.62 8.08
CA GLU A 31 7.87 -13.07 8.10
C GLU A 31 7.82 -13.62 6.68
N ARG A 32 8.21 -14.88 6.48
CA ARG A 32 8.21 -15.51 5.15
C ARG A 32 6.80 -15.50 4.54
N TYR A 33 6.69 -15.06 3.29
CA TYR A 33 5.45 -15.06 2.52
C TYR A 33 5.75 -15.18 1.02
N GLY A 34 5.04 -16.06 0.31
CA GLY A 34 5.27 -16.30 -1.12
C GLY A 34 6.74 -16.63 -1.43
N LEU A 35 7.32 -15.88 -2.37
CA LEU A 35 8.74 -15.95 -2.75
C LEU A 35 9.64 -14.99 -1.96
N GLY A 36 9.09 -14.23 -1.03
CA GLY A 36 9.80 -13.25 -0.22
C GLY A 36 9.32 -13.23 1.23
N GLN A 37 8.98 -12.03 1.71
CA GLN A 37 8.55 -11.74 3.06
C GLN A 37 7.26 -10.89 3.04
N SER A 38 6.56 -10.90 4.16
CA SER A 38 5.50 -9.96 4.50
C SER A 38 6.02 -8.97 5.53
N ILE A 39 5.42 -7.79 5.57
CA ILE A 39 5.67 -6.73 6.55
C ILE A 39 4.45 -6.55 7.45
N LEU A 40 4.68 -6.31 8.74
CA LEU A 40 3.63 -5.98 9.70
C LEU A 40 3.57 -4.47 9.92
N LEU A 41 2.40 -3.87 9.68
CA LEU A 41 2.12 -2.49 10.06
C LEU A 41 1.24 -2.47 11.31
N PRO A 42 1.76 -2.03 12.46
CA PRO A 42 0.94 -1.72 13.63
C PRO A 42 -0.09 -0.64 13.31
N VAL A 43 -1.12 -0.51 14.15
CA VAL A 43 -2.10 0.59 14.08
C VAL A 43 -1.39 1.95 14.06
N ALA A 44 -1.94 2.90 13.29
CA ALA A 44 -1.40 4.25 13.14
C ALA A 44 0.04 4.32 12.60
N THR A 45 0.40 3.38 11.72
CA THR A 45 1.71 3.34 11.06
C THR A 45 1.57 3.72 9.59
N ASN A 46 2.58 4.40 9.05
CA ASN A 46 2.72 4.67 7.63
C ASN A 46 4.12 4.29 7.18
N ILE A 47 4.21 3.57 6.06
CA ILE A 47 5.45 3.37 5.33
C ILE A 47 5.31 3.91 3.91
N SER A 48 6.44 4.24 3.30
CA SER A 48 6.46 4.79 1.96
C SER A 48 7.66 4.35 1.13
N GLN A 49 7.52 4.47 -0.18
CA GLN A 49 8.58 4.30 -1.15
C GLN A 49 8.52 5.44 -2.16
N SER A 50 9.67 6.01 -2.49
CA SER A 50 9.78 6.91 -3.64
C SER A 50 9.78 6.07 -4.91
N LEU A 51 8.93 6.43 -5.86
CA LEU A 51 8.81 5.77 -7.15
C LEU A 51 9.55 6.58 -8.22
N PRO A 52 9.96 5.96 -9.34
CA PRO A 52 10.33 6.72 -10.54
C PRO A 52 9.13 7.52 -11.07
N ASP A 53 9.37 8.38 -12.06
CA ASP A 53 8.30 9.09 -12.76
C ASP A 53 7.29 8.09 -13.34
N LEU A 54 6.00 8.40 -13.18
CA LEU A 54 4.91 7.52 -13.60
C LEU A 54 4.25 8.09 -14.87
N PRO A 55 3.91 7.24 -15.85
CA PRO A 55 3.25 7.70 -17.06
C PRO A 55 1.80 8.12 -16.80
N GLY A 56 1.30 9.06 -17.61
CA GLY A 56 -0.12 9.41 -17.71
C GLY A 56 -0.93 8.32 -18.40
N THR A 57 -1.05 7.17 -17.73
CA THR A 57 -1.83 6.01 -18.18
C THR A 57 -2.49 5.30 -17.00
N THR A 58 -3.26 4.25 -17.29
CA THR A 58 -3.79 3.36 -16.25
C THR A 58 -2.70 2.41 -15.77
N LEU A 59 -2.43 2.41 -14.46
CA LEU A 59 -1.56 1.45 -13.80
C LEU A 59 -2.39 0.44 -13.01
N LEU A 60 -1.92 -0.79 -12.89
CA LEU A 60 -2.49 -1.80 -12.00
C LEU A 60 -1.61 -1.91 -10.76
N ILE A 61 -2.16 -1.56 -9.59
CA ILE A 61 -1.55 -1.93 -8.32
C ILE A 61 -2.09 -3.27 -7.86
N GLU A 62 -1.21 -4.11 -7.35
CA GLU A 62 -1.62 -5.30 -6.63
C GLU A 62 -0.79 -5.53 -5.38
N PHE A 63 -1.38 -6.16 -4.38
CA PHE A 63 -0.73 -6.54 -3.13
C PHE A 63 -1.61 -7.52 -2.37
N ASP A 64 -1.00 -8.25 -1.44
CA ASP A 64 -1.72 -9.08 -0.50
C ASP A 64 -1.82 -8.40 0.86
N ALA A 65 -2.95 -8.55 1.54
CA ALA A 65 -3.12 -8.10 2.91
C ALA A 65 -3.82 -9.14 3.79
N LEU A 66 -3.53 -9.10 5.09
CA LEU A 66 -4.10 -9.95 6.13
C LEU A 66 -4.20 -9.15 7.44
N SER A 67 -5.32 -9.27 8.16
CA SER A 67 -5.44 -8.81 9.55
C SER A 67 -4.52 -9.66 10.42
N ALA A 68 -3.57 -9.03 11.10
CA ALA A 68 -2.61 -9.74 11.94
C ALA A 68 -3.18 -10.14 13.31
N ASP A 69 -4.37 -9.65 13.65
CA ASP A 69 -5.09 -10.01 14.87
C ASP A 69 -6.25 -10.96 14.53
N ALA A 70 -6.12 -12.23 14.93
CA ALA A 70 -7.14 -13.24 14.71
C ALA A 70 -8.45 -12.99 15.48
N ALA A 71 -8.46 -12.09 16.47
CA ALA A 71 -9.67 -11.67 17.17
C ALA A 71 -10.43 -10.56 16.43
N VAL A 72 -9.85 -10.00 15.36
CA VAL A 72 -10.44 -8.93 14.56
C VAL A 72 -10.85 -9.47 13.20
N GLU A 73 -12.16 -9.40 12.92
CA GLU A 73 -12.73 -9.88 11.64
C GLU A 73 -12.23 -9.07 10.44
N GLU A 74 -12.08 -7.75 10.58
CA GLU A 74 -11.68 -6.86 9.48
C GLU A 74 -10.80 -5.71 9.99
N ALA A 75 -9.59 -5.60 9.45
CA ALA A 75 -8.64 -4.54 9.77
C ALA A 75 -8.51 -3.54 8.62
N THR A 76 -8.76 -2.27 8.89
CA THR A 76 -8.71 -1.23 7.84
C THR A 76 -7.30 -0.84 7.46
N PHE A 77 -7.08 -0.56 6.18
CA PHE A 77 -5.86 0.03 5.67
C PHE A 77 -6.11 0.98 4.50
N VAL A 78 -5.09 1.78 4.18
CA VAL A 78 -5.04 2.64 2.99
C VAL A 78 -3.69 2.48 2.30
N VAL A 79 -3.74 2.15 1.01
CA VAL A 79 -2.59 2.17 0.09
C VAL A 79 -2.81 3.29 -0.90
N SER A 80 -1.84 4.16 -1.15
CA SER A 80 -2.00 5.25 -2.12
C SER A 80 -0.76 5.42 -2.98
N VAL A 81 -0.97 5.59 -4.28
CA VAL A 81 0.09 6.00 -5.22
C VAL A 81 -0.21 7.41 -5.70
N GLY A 82 0.82 8.23 -5.82
CA GLY A 82 0.65 9.59 -6.31
C GLY A 82 1.96 10.27 -6.70
N GLY A 83 1.85 11.51 -7.12
CA GLY A 83 2.95 12.35 -7.56
C GLY A 83 2.46 13.73 -7.98
N PHE A 84 3.34 14.51 -8.60
CA PHE A 84 3.06 15.86 -9.06
C PHE A 84 3.04 15.93 -10.57
N ARG A 85 2.00 16.56 -11.12
CA ARG A 85 1.94 16.94 -12.53
C ARG A 85 2.90 18.08 -12.83
N ALA A 86 3.13 18.34 -14.11
CA ALA A 86 3.97 19.44 -14.58
C ALA A 86 3.48 20.83 -14.14
N ASP A 87 2.18 21.00 -13.91
CA ASP A 87 1.57 22.25 -13.39
C ASP A 87 1.73 22.41 -11.87
N GLY A 88 2.35 21.44 -11.18
CA GLY A 88 2.57 21.42 -9.74
C GLY A 88 1.38 20.92 -8.92
N VAL A 89 0.27 20.51 -9.55
CA VAL A 89 -0.87 19.90 -8.85
C VAL A 89 -0.53 18.46 -8.47
N ILE A 90 -0.81 18.09 -7.23
CA ILE A 90 -0.66 16.72 -6.74
C ILE A 90 -1.83 15.87 -7.21
N MET A 91 -1.52 14.65 -7.66
CA MET A 91 -2.52 13.64 -8.00
C MET A 91 -2.25 12.38 -7.17
N VAL A 92 -3.29 11.89 -6.49
CA VAL A 92 -3.19 10.74 -5.58
C VAL A 92 -4.39 9.82 -5.79
N SER A 93 -4.10 8.54 -6.00
CA SER A 93 -5.10 7.49 -6.12
C SER A 93 -5.03 6.56 -4.89
N PRO A 94 -6.00 6.65 -3.96
CA PRO A 94 -6.05 5.79 -2.78
C PRO A 94 -6.88 4.51 -3.01
N VAL A 95 -6.41 3.42 -2.43
CA VAL A 95 -7.11 2.15 -2.23
C VAL A 95 -7.37 2.01 -0.74
N THR A 96 -8.64 2.10 -0.34
CA THR A 96 -9.06 1.79 1.04
C THR A 96 -9.56 0.35 1.06
N GLY A 97 -9.02 -0.47 1.96
CA GLY A 97 -9.38 -1.87 2.06
C GLY A 97 -9.61 -2.34 3.49
N LEU A 98 -10.18 -3.53 3.59
CA LEU A 98 -10.41 -4.27 4.83
C LEU A 98 -9.70 -5.61 4.68
N ALA A 99 -8.69 -5.85 5.52
CA ALA A 99 -7.98 -7.12 5.56
C ALA A 99 -8.68 -8.06 6.53
N THR A 100 -8.94 -9.29 6.12
CA THR A 100 -9.52 -10.34 6.98
C THR A 100 -8.42 -11.20 7.61
N PRO A 101 -8.74 -12.14 8.54
CA PRO A 101 -7.77 -13.11 9.05
C PRO A 101 -7.16 -14.05 8.00
N ASP A 102 -7.68 -14.05 6.77
CA ASP A 102 -7.12 -14.79 5.64
C ASP A 102 -6.37 -13.84 4.69
N TRP A 103 -5.35 -14.35 4.01
CA TRP A 103 -4.64 -13.57 3.00
C TRP A 103 -5.55 -13.27 1.80
N GLN A 104 -5.64 -11.99 1.44
CA GLN A 104 -6.45 -11.50 0.33
C GLN A 104 -5.61 -10.72 -0.67
N ARG A 105 -5.75 -11.04 -1.95
CA ARG A 105 -5.16 -10.28 -3.06
C ARG A 105 -6.05 -9.09 -3.41
N PHE A 106 -5.47 -7.91 -3.39
CA PHE A 106 -6.06 -6.68 -3.92
C PHE A 106 -5.46 -6.41 -5.29
N SER A 107 -6.29 -6.06 -6.26
CA SER A 107 -5.90 -5.76 -7.64
C SER A 107 -6.76 -4.60 -8.13
N VAL A 108 -6.16 -3.41 -8.30
CA VAL A 108 -6.90 -2.15 -8.49
C VAL A 108 -6.25 -1.30 -9.58
N ASN A 109 -7.06 -0.84 -10.53
CA ASN A 109 -6.62 0.12 -11.55
C ASN A 109 -6.54 1.53 -10.95
N MET A 110 -5.43 2.21 -11.23
CA MET A 110 -5.11 3.58 -10.88
C MET A 110 -5.04 4.41 -12.15
N TYR A 111 -5.89 5.41 -12.26
CA TYR A 111 -6.01 6.23 -13.45
C TYR A 111 -5.18 7.51 -13.29
N PHE A 112 -4.12 7.64 -14.10
CA PHE A 112 -3.35 8.87 -14.20
C PHE A 112 -3.53 9.49 -15.58
N GLU A 113 -4.03 10.72 -15.65
CA GLU A 113 -4.28 11.43 -16.92
C GLU A 113 -3.03 12.12 -17.49
N ASP A 114 -2.08 12.45 -16.61
CA ASP A 114 -0.86 13.19 -16.92
C ASP A 114 0.36 12.45 -16.35
N ASP A 115 1.51 12.62 -16.99
CA ASP A 115 2.79 12.14 -16.44
C ASP A 115 3.04 12.79 -15.07
N LEU A 116 3.50 11.97 -14.12
CA LEU A 116 3.77 12.38 -12.75
C LEU A 116 5.26 12.31 -12.44
N THR A 117 5.71 13.28 -11.66
CA THR A 117 7.07 13.36 -11.10
C THR A 117 7.05 13.39 -9.58
N SER A 118 8.20 13.14 -8.94
CA SER A 118 8.30 13.05 -7.47
C SER A 118 7.28 12.06 -6.88
N CYS A 119 7.15 10.91 -7.54
CA CYS A 119 6.13 9.92 -7.27
C CYS A 119 6.41 9.14 -5.98
N PHE A 120 5.34 8.65 -5.38
CA PHE A 120 5.39 7.90 -4.14
C PHE A 120 4.31 6.82 -4.07
N LEU A 121 4.62 5.80 -3.29
CA LEU A 121 3.67 4.83 -2.74
C LEU A 121 3.66 5.02 -1.23
N ASN A 122 2.47 5.14 -0.63
CA ASN A 122 2.27 5.10 0.81
C ASN A 122 1.37 3.93 1.17
N VAL A 123 1.68 3.25 2.26
CA VAL A 123 0.87 2.19 2.87
C VAL A 123 0.67 2.56 4.32
N SER A 124 -0.57 2.55 4.79
CA SER A 124 -0.90 2.99 6.13
C SER A 124 -2.04 2.22 6.76
N THR A 125 -1.98 2.10 8.08
CA THR A 125 -3.10 1.69 8.92
C THR A 125 -3.66 2.96 9.58
N PRO A 126 -4.99 3.15 9.59
CA PRO A 126 -5.59 4.36 10.11
C PRO A 126 -5.35 4.49 11.62
N ARG A 127 -5.28 5.74 12.07
CA ARG A 127 -5.30 6.10 13.48
C ARG A 127 -6.74 6.42 13.89
N PRO A 128 -7.16 6.10 15.13
CA PRO A 128 -8.44 6.61 15.62
C PRO A 128 -8.42 8.14 15.60
N ALA A 129 -9.38 8.74 14.89
CA ALA A 129 -9.71 10.13 15.12
C ALA A 129 -10.33 10.21 16.52
N VAL A 130 -9.64 10.87 17.46
CA VAL A 130 -10.23 11.16 18.77
C VAL A 130 -11.32 12.21 18.56
N SER A 131 -12.55 11.76 18.37
CA SER A 131 -13.75 12.57 18.47
C SER A 131 -14.78 11.79 19.26
N ALA A 132 -15.23 12.41 20.35
CA ALA A 132 -16.22 11.83 21.24
C ALA A 132 -17.50 11.46 20.48
N SER A 133 -18.09 10.34 20.87
CA SER A 133 -19.44 9.86 20.52
C SER A 133 -19.72 9.54 19.05
N SER A 134 -19.53 8.28 18.67
CA SER A 134 -20.39 7.54 17.72
C SER A 134 -20.12 6.03 17.87
N PRO A 135 -21.09 5.20 18.31
CA PRO A 135 -20.82 3.79 18.64
C PRO A 135 -20.90 2.80 17.46
N ASP A 136 -21.25 3.21 16.25
CA ASP A 136 -21.86 2.22 15.31
C ASP A 136 -21.02 1.80 14.11
N ILE A 137 -19.76 2.24 13.99
CA ILE A 137 -18.79 1.56 13.11
C ILE A 137 -17.44 1.53 13.84
N ILE A 138 -17.20 0.47 14.61
CA ILE A 138 -15.83 0.13 15.00
C ILE A 138 -15.18 -0.45 13.74
N LEU A 139 -14.68 0.40 12.83
CA LEU A 139 -13.62 -0.04 11.90
C LEU A 139 -12.53 -0.57 12.82
N ALA A 140 -12.33 -1.88 12.85
CA ALA A 140 -11.43 -2.45 13.83
C ALA A 140 -10.01 -2.08 13.41
N MET A 141 -9.48 -1.09 14.11
CA MET A 141 -8.12 -0.59 13.93
C MET A 141 -7.20 -1.64 14.54
N SER A 142 -6.65 -2.48 13.67
CA SER A 142 -5.82 -3.62 14.02
C SER A 142 -4.56 -3.61 13.15
N PRO A 143 -3.44 -4.21 13.60
CA PRO A 143 -2.28 -4.37 12.76
C PRO A 143 -2.59 -5.17 11.48
N VAL A 144 -2.01 -4.76 10.37
CA VAL A 144 -2.21 -5.40 9.06
C VAL A 144 -0.87 -5.88 8.54
N ARG A 145 -0.83 -7.12 8.05
CA ARG A 145 0.30 -7.65 7.29
C ARG A 145 0.09 -7.39 5.81
N PHE A 146 1.16 -7.03 5.12
CA PHE A 146 1.16 -6.85 3.67
C PHE A 146 2.26 -7.67 3.00
N GLY A 147 2.04 -8.08 1.76
CA GLY A 147 3.01 -8.81 0.95
C GLY A 147 2.84 -8.55 -0.55
N ASP A 148 3.87 -8.90 -1.32
CA ASP A 148 3.82 -9.00 -2.78
C ASP A 148 3.22 -7.80 -3.53
N PHE A 149 3.68 -6.59 -3.19
CA PHE A 149 3.33 -5.36 -3.91
C PHE A 149 3.87 -5.36 -5.35
N SER A 150 3.02 -4.97 -6.30
CA SER A 150 3.37 -4.67 -7.68
C SER A 150 2.63 -3.43 -8.16
N LEU A 151 3.30 -2.64 -9.01
CA LEU A 151 2.69 -1.56 -9.78
C LEU A 151 3.23 -1.66 -11.20
N VAL A 152 2.33 -1.90 -12.15
CA VAL A 152 2.68 -2.07 -13.57
C VAL A 152 1.71 -1.29 -14.43
N GLU A 153 2.05 -1.03 -15.70
CA GLU A 153 1.09 -0.54 -16.67
C GLU A 153 -0.05 -1.58 -16.84
N SER A 154 -1.29 -1.11 -16.84
CA SER A 154 -2.46 -1.99 -17.01
C SER A 154 -2.60 -2.38 -18.47
N ASP A 155 -2.82 -3.66 -18.77
CA ASP A 155 -3.08 -4.15 -20.13
C ASP A 155 -4.47 -3.74 -20.68
N ILE A 156 -5.27 -3.02 -19.88
CA ILE A 156 -6.61 -2.58 -20.23
C ILE A 156 -6.53 -1.12 -20.74
N GLY A 157 -6.46 -0.97 -22.07
CA GLY A 157 -6.66 0.28 -22.80
C GLY A 157 -8.08 0.43 -23.33
#